data_AF-A0A1B6CJH5-F1
#
_entry.id   AF-A0A1B6CJH5-F1
#
_cell.length_a   1.000
_cell.length_b   1.000
_cell.length_c   1.000
_cell.angle_alpha   90.00
_cell.angle_beta   90.00
_cell.angle_gamma   90.00
#
_symmetry.space_group_name_H-M   'P 1'
#
loop_
_entity.id
_entity.type
_entity.pdbx_description
1 polymer ?
#
loop_
_entity_poly.entity_id
_entity_poly.type
_entity_poly.pdbx_seq_one_letter_code
_entity_poly.pdbx_strand_id
1 'polypeptide(L)'
;SFFLTVVVPLEWTDWSEWTPCSVTCGGGSEGRKRECGDVKDWNIRGVQFDRSNCVGESFENRLCSPLPCPVHGQWSGWSSWTSCSESCGTATRKRYRKCDSPVPALGGAPCSGSDSEQEYCFLRPCPSRVEWSEWGSWSHCSKTCDEGVMYRSRHCIRQDNGDETVGCEGRNRDTSPCNIRNCPENGKWSQWGEWSECSVTCGRGNRQRSRICYRNKFGGRPCVGDNIEIEECKMYACHKRSIPKLKSAALRLKGNLNGEVLQDMQFSADISNDGPKRVVTATVQDILKQQAGWFPYLAFLLPPVSWNAAAEQEDANNGYTLTNGTFTEESKFQFATGQELFVTHDGKGIDKDGKLKVEIEVKGSVPIVEPRGSIIVNPYSEDYVQTGPNSLYSNSRSSLDINGKNVPFSWNKTVSYDSDLGTMPFLVERLSTRPLANEYNVNNQELKFASTSEISRKYDEDKCPVGFKLDLKHQHCSDINECIENRRACHPSQICENQFGSYKCHCRVGFRMSTNGKRCVGCFCFRY
;
A
#
# COMPACT_ATOMS: atom_id res chain seq x y z
N SER A 1 82.21 8.93 161.88
CA SER A 1 82.25 10.22 161.17
C SER A 1 81.14 10.31 160.16
N PHE A 2 80.49 11.47 160.10
CA PHE A 2 79.66 11.94 158.99
C PHE A 2 80.54 12.69 157.98
N PHE A 3 80.19 12.69 156.68
CA PHE A 3 80.76 13.61 155.68
C PHE A 3 79.66 14.21 154.80
N LEU A 4 79.83 15.49 154.45
CA LEU A 4 78.91 16.41 153.80
C LEU A 4 79.19 16.51 152.29
N THR A 5 78.14 16.66 151.47
CA THR A 5 78.21 16.78 150.00
C THR A 5 77.64 18.13 149.55
N VAL A 6 78.30 18.84 148.62
CA VAL A 6 77.87 20.12 148.03
C VAL A 6 77.33 19.89 146.62
N VAL A 7 76.23 20.53 146.25
CA VAL A 7 75.52 20.29 144.98
C VAL A 7 75.55 21.52 144.06
N VAL A 8 75.96 21.38 142.78
CA VAL A 8 76.06 22.47 141.77
C VAL A 8 75.15 22.20 140.56
N PRO A 9 74.14 23.05 140.28
CA PRO A 9 73.22 22.84 139.15
C PRO A 9 73.80 23.24 137.79
N LEU A 10 73.50 22.46 136.73
CA LEU A 10 73.90 22.66 135.32
C LEU A 10 72.72 23.07 134.42
N GLU A 11 73.00 23.73 133.29
CA GLU A 11 72.01 24.13 132.27
C GLU A 11 72.38 23.69 130.85
N TRP A 12 71.40 23.64 129.93
CA TRP A 12 71.59 23.22 128.52
C TRP A 12 72.48 24.18 127.71
N THR A 13 73.30 23.63 126.81
CA THR A 13 73.95 24.39 125.74
C THR A 13 72.97 24.74 124.62
N ASP A 14 73.39 25.65 123.73
CA ASP A 14 72.69 25.88 122.46
C ASP A 14 72.67 24.63 121.56
N TRP A 15 71.70 24.58 120.66
CA TRP A 15 71.52 23.51 119.69
C TRP A 15 72.48 23.61 118.50
N SER A 16 72.91 22.47 117.96
CA SER A 16 73.65 22.40 116.69
C SER A 16 72.79 22.76 115.48
N GLU A 17 73.42 22.99 114.33
CA GLU A 17 72.73 23.06 113.03
C GLU A 17 72.12 21.70 112.64
N TRP A 18 71.15 21.73 111.72
CA TRP A 18 70.43 20.55 111.19
C TRP A 18 71.23 19.80 110.11
N THR A 19 71.10 18.47 110.05
CA THR A 19 71.70 17.62 109.01
C THR A 19 70.92 17.66 107.67
N PRO A 20 71.53 17.31 106.52
CA PRO A 20 70.80 17.12 105.26
C PRO A 20 69.76 16.00 105.32
N CYS A 21 68.68 16.12 104.53
CA CYS A 21 67.56 15.17 104.50
C CYS A 21 67.96 13.78 103.98
N SER A 22 67.44 12.72 104.63
CA SER A 22 67.77 11.33 104.30
C SER A 22 67.21 10.80 102.95
N VAL A 23 66.17 11.43 102.39
CA VAL A 23 65.58 11.04 101.09
C VAL A 23 65.15 12.27 100.27
N THR A 24 65.01 12.07 98.95
CA THR A 24 64.58 13.12 98.00
C THR A 24 63.06 13.17 97.77
N CYS A 25 62.32 12.08 98.00
CA CYS A 25 60.86 12.02 98.03
C CYS A 25 60.39 10.95 99.02
N GLY A 26 59.15 11.05 99.50
CA GLY A 26 58.51 10.05 100.37
C GLY A 26 58.68 10.25 101.87
N GLY A 27 59.22 11.38 102.32
CA GLY A 27 59.40 11.72 103.74
C GLY A 27 60.71 11.19 104.34
N GLY A 28 61.66 12.09 104.60
CA GLY A 28 62.92 11.84 105.30
C GLY A 28 63.00 12.55 106.64
N SER A 29 64.14 12.40 107.32
CA SER A 29 64.39 13.06 108.62
C SER A 29 65.74 13.76 108.67
N GLU A 30 65.78 14.90 109.36
CA GLU A 30 67.00 15.61 109.74
C GLU A 30 67.05 15.85 111.26
N GLY A 31 68.24 15.94 111.86
CA GLY A 31 68.43 16.01 113.31
C GLY A 31 69.44 17.08 113.77
N ARG A 32 69.31 17.55 115.02
CA ARG A 32 70.28 18.41 115.73
C ARG A 32 70.38 18.07 117.24
N LYS A 33 71.47 18.45 117.92
CA LYS A 33 71.75 18.08 119.34
C LYS A 33 72.25 19.24 120.23
N ARG A 34 72.10 19.10 121.56
CA ARG A 34 72.64 19.97 122.63
C ARG A 34 73.05 19.16 123.88
N GLU A 35 73.88 19.71 124.77
CA GLU A 35 74.44 19.02 125.95
C GLU A 35 74.15 19.77 127.28
N CYS A 36 74.12 19.09 128.42
CA CYS A 36 73.79 19.68 129.72
C CYS A 36 75.06 20.04 130.52
N GLY A 37 75.39 21.33 130.53
CA GLY A 37 76.56 21.92 131.19
C GLY A 37 77.87 21.68 130.46
N ASP A 38 78.81 22.61 130.58
CA ASP A 38 80.17 22.49 130.03
C ASP A 38 81.13 22.01 131.14
N VAL A 39 81.01 20.73 131.52
CA VAL A 39 81.76 20.15 132.66
C VAL A 39 83.10 19.60 132.19
N LYS A 40 84.13 20.45 132.11
CA LYS A 40 85.52 20.02 131.88
C LYS A 40 86.34 20.03 133.18
N ASP A 41 86.58 18.81 133.69
CA ASP A 41 87.64 18.38 134.62
C ASP A 41 87.77 19.00 136.02
N TRP A 42 86.79 18.80 136.90
CA TRP A 42 86.94 19.03 138.34
C TRP A 42 86.55 17.77 139.13
N ASN A 43 87.48 16.80 139.25
CA ASN A 43 87.28 15.59 140.05
C ASN A 43 87.55 15.89 141.54
N ILE A 44 86.72 16.76 142.13
CA ILE A 44 86.85 17.18 143.52
C ILE A 44 85.95 16.32 144.40
N ARG A 45 86.56 15.59 145.34
CA ARG A 45 85.84 14.76 146.32
C ARG A 45 84.94 15.65 147.19
N GLY A 46 83.63 15.46 147.06
CA GLY A 46 82.61 16.15 147.86
C GLY A 46 81.60 17.00 147.08
N VAL A 47 81.73 17.10 145.74
CA VAL A 47 80.80 17.88 144.89
C VAL A 47 79.94 16.96 144.02
N GLN A 48 78.62 17.12 144.06
CA GLN A 48 77.64 16.49 143.17
C GLN A 48 77.12 17.52 142.17
N PHE A 49 77.11 17.19 140.87
CA PHE A 49 76.49 18.04 139.86
C PHE A 49 75.00 17.70 139.76
N ASP A 50 74.17 18.73 139.88
CA ASP A 50 72.72 18.60 139.73
C ASP A 50 72.32 18.90 138.29
N ARG A 51 71.85 17.86 137.60
CA ARG A 51 71.32 17.98 136.24
C ARG A 51 69.81 18.20 136.24
N SER A 52 69.19 18.40 137.40
CA SER A 52 67.75 18.64 137.53
C SER A 52 67.25 19.79 136.67
N ASN A 53 68.10 20.78 136.36
CA ASN A 53 67.73 21.95 135.57
C ASN A 53 67.79 21.70 134.05
N CYS A 54 68.39 20.60 133.60
CA CYS A 54 68.41 20.20 132.18
C CYS A 54 67.20 19.32 131.84
N VAL A 55 66.00 19.84 132.03
CA VAL A 55 64.76 19.13 131.70
C VAL A 55 64.43 19.32 130.22
N GLY A 56 64.31 18.23 129.47
CA GLY A 56 64.00 18.22 128.04
C GLY A 56 64.97 17.34 127.24
N GLU A 57 64.68 17.13 125.95
CA GLU A 57 65.50 16.27 125.10
C GLU A 57 66.83 16.94 124.71
N SER A 58 67.90 16.13 124.61
CA SER A 58 69.22 16.52 124.09
C SER A 58 69.34 16.41 122.57
N PHE A 59 68.29 15.87 121.91
CA PHE A 59 68.23 15.63 120.49
C PHE A 59 66.86 16.02 119.95
N GLU A 60 66.84 16.71 118.81
CA GLU A 60 65.62 17.11 118.12
C GLU A 60 65.69 16.59 116.67
N ASN A 61 64.62 15.96 116.20
CA ASN A 61 64.46 15.59 114.80
C ASN A 61 63.24 16.25 114.17
N ARG A 62 63.30 16.50 112.86
CA ARG A 62 62.13 16.94 112.07
C ARG A 62 62.05 16.28 110.71
N LEU A 63 60.85 16.30 110.15
CA LEU A 63 60.54 15.71 108.85
C LEU A 63 60.97 16.64 107.70
N CYS A 64 61.48 16.05 106.62
CA CYS A 64 61.88 16.73 105.38
C CYS A 64 61.40 15.95 104.14
N SER A 65 61.36 16.59 102.96
CA SER A 65 60.95 16.00 101.67
C SER A 65 59.60 15.24 101.65
N PRO A 66 58.45 15.86 101.98
CA PRO A 66 57.17 15.18 102.19
C PRO A 66 56.41 14.76 100.90
N LEU A 67 56.94 15.03 99.70
CA LEU A 67 56.21 14.76 98.45
C LEU A 67 56.32 13.27 98.03
N PRO A 68 55.23 12.65 97.54
CA PRO A 68 55.22 11.24 97.09
C PRO A 68 55.96 11.02 95.76
N CYS A 69 56.47 9.80 95.53
CA CYS A 69 57.29 9.46 94.36
C CYS A 69 56.46 9.00 93.12
N PRO A 70 57.01 9.05 91.88
CA PRO A 70 56.32 8.67 90.63
C PRO A 70 55.87 7.19 90.56
N VAL A 71 54.75 6.90 89.90
CA VAL A 71 54.20 5.54 89.67
C VAL A 71 54.18 5.21 88.18
N HIS A 72 54.92 4.18 87.76
CA HIS A 72 55.00 3.73 86.36
C HIS A 72 53.81 2.84 85.97
N GLY A 73 53.33 2.96 84.73
CA GLY A 73 52.20 2.17 84.26
C GLY A 73 52.52 0.72 83.91
N GLN A 74 51.56 -0.18 84.09
CA GLN A 74 51.64 -1.58 83.63
C GLN A 74 50.34 -2.04 82.93
N TRP A 75 50.48 -3.00 82.01
CA TRP A 75 49.37 -3.54 81.23
C TRP A 75 48.41 -4.39 82.07
N SER A 76 47.12 -4.28 81.79
CA SER A 76 46.07 -5.21 82.20
C SER A 76 46.26 -6.58 81.54
N GLY A 77 45.51 -7.58 82.04
CA GLY A 77 45.30 -8.81 81.29
C GLY A 77 44.62 -8.56 79.94
N TRP A 78 44.86 -9.44 78.98
CA TRP A 78 44.19 -9.41 77.67
C TRP A 78 42.69 -9.73 77.79
N SER A 79 41.87 -9.08 76.97
CA SER A 79 40.47 -9.45 76.78
C SER A 79 40.34 -10.83 76.14
N SER A 80 39.14 -11.40 76.20
CA SER A 80 38.77 -12.53 75.33
C SER A 80 38.86 -12.14 73.86
N TRP A 81 39.11 -13.12 73.00
CA TRP A 81 39.10 -12.95 71.55
C TRP A 81 37.68 -12.64 71.04
N THR A 82 37.58 -11.77 70.03
CA THR A 82 36.33 -11.56 69.28
C THR A 82 35.93 -12.79 68.47
N SER A 83 34.70 -12.80 67.95
CA SER A 83 34.34 -13.72 66.86
C SER A 83 35.21 -13.46 65.61
N CYS A 84 35.30 -14.48 64.75
CA CYS A 84 35.98 -14.37 63.46
C CYS A 84 35.29 -13.35 62.54
N SER A 85 36.08 -12.65 61.73
CA SER A 85 35.61 -11.61 60.81
C SER A 85 34.69 -12.11 59.70
N GLU A 86 34.77 -13.40 59.35
CA GLU A 86 33.95 -14.05 58.31
C GLU A 86 33.33 -15.33 58.87
N SER A 87 32.28 -15.84 58.21
CA SER A 87 31.56 -17.06 58.62
C SER A 87 32.03 -18.35 57.94
N CYS A 88 32.86 -18.26 56.89
CA CYS A 88 33.47 -19.39 56.19
C CYS A 88 34.84 -18.99 55.61
N GLY A 89 35.72 -19.95 55.31
CA GLY A 89 37.06 -19.70 54.82
C GLY A 89 38.05 -19.19 55.89
N THR A 90 39.13 -18.55 55.46
CA THR A 90 40.17 -17.99 56.34
C THR A 90 39.75 -16.60 56.82
N ALA A 91 39.58 -16.44 58.13
CA ALA A 91 39.14 -15.21 58.79
C ALA A 91 40.14 -14.79 59.89
N THR A 92 39.89 -13.67 60.56
CA THR A 92 40.73 -13.22 61.68
C THR A 92 39.89 -12.80 62.89
N ARG A 93 40.48 -12.88 64.09
CA ARG A 93 39.88 -12.38 65.34
C ARG A 93 40.90 -11.56 66.14
N LYS A 94 40.41 -10.65 66.99
CA LYS A 94 41.23 -9.69 67.75
C LYS A 94 40.98 -9.74 69.26
N ARG A 95 41.96 -9.35 70.06
CA ARG A 95 41.83 -9.08 71.51
C ARG A 95 42.63 -7.85 71.93
N TYR A 96 42.29 -7.26 73.08
CA TYR A 96 42.81 -5.94 73.51
C TYR A 96 43.23 -5.94 74.99
N ARG A 97 44.13 -5.03 75.39
CA ARG A 97 44.55 -4.79 76.79
C ARG A 97 44.69 -3.30 77.07
N LYS A 98 44.65 -2.87 78.33
CA LYS A 98 44.71 -1.46 78.74
C LYS A 98 45.90 -1.18 79.65
N CYS A 99 46.48 0.02 79.59
CA CYS A 99 47.59 0.43 80.45
C CYS A 99 47.06 1.01 81.77
N ASP A 100 46.52 0.16 82.64
CA ASP A 100 45.80 0.59 83.84
C ASP A 100 46.10 -0.22 85.11
N SER A 101 47.08 -1.12 85.09
CA SER A 101 47.33 -2.10 86.16
C SER A 101 48.75 -2.04 86.75
N PRO A 102 49.27 -0.89 87.24
CA PRO A 102 48.56 0.36 87.56
C PRO A 102 48.62 1.41 86.44
N VAL A 103 47.79 2.45 86.54
CA VAL A 103 47.83 3.63 85.66
C VAL A 103 49.08 4.47 85.99
N PRO A 104 49.88 4.94 85.01
CA PRO A 104 50.98 5.85 85.27
C PRO A 104 50.50 7.13 85.96
N ALA A 105 51.13 7.50 87.08
CA ALA A 105 50.79 8.68 87.86
C ALA A 105 52.05 9.40 88.35
N LEU A 106 51.91 10.66 88.76
CA LEU A 106 53.00 11.48 89.33
C LEU A 106 54.27 11.52 88.46
N GLY A 107 54.10 11.53 87.13
CA GLY A 107 55.22 11.61 86.16
C GLY A 107 55.86 10.26 85.78
N GLY A 108 55.26 9.13 86.14
CA GLY A 108 55.75 7.81 85.73
C GLY A 108 55.54 7.49 84.24
N ALA A 109 56.47 6.73 83.68
CA ALA A 109 56.46 6.27 82.28
C ALA A 109 55.19 5.47 81.86
N PRO A 110 54.75 5.60 80.59
CA PRO A 110 53.64 4.83 80.01
C PRO A 110 54.03 3.36 79.73
N CYS A 111 53.03 2.50 79.47
CA CYS A 111 53.27 1.09 79.13
C CYS A 111 53.90 0.92 77.75
N SER A 112 54.84 -0.01 77.61
CA SER A 112 55.52 -0.33 76.35
C SER A 112 54.90 -1.54 75.64
N GLY A 113 54.61 -1.43 74.34
CA GLY A 113 54.04 -2.49 73.49
C GLY A 113 52.64 -2.18 72.93
N SER A 114 52.13 -3.04 72.05
CA SER A 114 50.79 -2.84 71.44
C SER A 114 49.66 -3.20 72.41
N ASP A 115 48.55 -2.47 72.31
CA ASP A 115 47.30 -2.67 73.06
C ASP A 115 46.32 -3.63 72.36
N SER A 116 46.65 -4.09 71.15
CA SER A 116 45.84 -5.02 70.36
C SER A 116 46.67 -6.17 69.77
N GLU A 117 46.05 -7.34 69.66
CA GLU A 117 46.62 -8.55 69.06
C GLU A 117 45.59 -9.19 68.11
N GLN A 118 46.05 -9.76 66.99
CA GLN A 118 45.22 -10.39 65.96
C GLN A 118 45.78 -11.77 65.58
N GLU A 119 44.89 -12.74 65.38
CA GLU A 119 45.24 -14.08 64.86
C GLU A 119 44.26 -14.58 63.80
N TYR A 120 44.68 -15.58 63.03
CA TYR A 120 43.86 -16.24 62.01
C TYR A 120 42.95 -17.31 62.62
N CYS A 121 41.77 -17.45 62.05
CA CYS A 121 40.89 -18.59 62.27
C CYS A 121 40.48 -19.23 60.94
N PHE A 122 40.48 -20.56 60.91
CA PHE A 122 40.20 -21.35 59.70
C PHE A 122 38.83 -22.02 59.85
N LEU A 123 37.84 -21.54 59.08
CA LEU A 123 36.46 -22.04 59.07
C LEU A 123 36.22 -22.95 57.87
N ARG A 124 35.05 -23.59 57.80
CA ARG A 124 34.69 -24.47 56.66
C ARG A 124 34.81 -23.74 55.31
N PRO A 125 35.18 -24.43 54.22
CA PRO A 125 35.22 -23.84 52.88
C PRO A 125 33.87 -23.26 52.48
N CYS A 126 33.87 -22.09 51.84
CA CYS A 126 32.63 -21.47 51.34
C CYS A 126 32.09 -22.22 50.10
N PRO A 127 30.76 -22.32 49.90
CA PRO A 127 30.18 -23.00 48.73
C PRO A 127 30.46 -22.25 47.43
N SER A 128 30.73 -22.98 46.34
CA SER A 128 31.06 -22.47 45.01
C SER A 128 29.84 -21.85 44.29
N ARG A 129 30.08 -20.78 43.50
CA ARG A 129 29.04 -20.06 42.74
C ARG A 129 28.60 -20.87 41.50
N VAL A 130 27.30 -20.93 41.26
CA VAL A 130 26.71 -21.49 40.03
C VAL A 130 25.98 -20.36 39.30
N GLU A 131 26.24 -20.19 38.00
CA GLU A 131 25.74 -19.06 37.22
C GLU A 131 25.15 -19.53 35.87
N TRP A 132 24.14 -18.81 35.37
CA TRP A 132 23.60 -19.05 34.02
C TRP A 132 24.64 -18.62 32.96
N SER A 133 24.77 -19.39 31.88
CA SER A 133 25.43 -18.89 30.67
C SER A 133 24.69 -17.67 30.12
N GLU A 134 25.38 -16.88 29.29
CA GLU A 134 24.72 -15.92 28.42
C GLU A 134 23.64 -16.60 27.58
N TRP A 135 22.59 -15.86 27.24
CA TRP A 135 21.55 -16.35 26.33
C TRP A 135 22.13 -16.55 24.93
N GLY A 136 21.82 -17.69 24.32
CA GLY A 136 22.09 -17.89 22.90
C GLY A 136 21.27 -16.94 22.01
N SER A 137 21.61 -16.91 20.73
CA SER A 137 20.83 -16.19 19.72
C SER A 137 19.41 -16.72 19.61
N TRP A 138 18.47 -15.84 19.24
CA TRP A 138 17.11 -16.25 18.93
C TRP A 138 17.09 -17.22 17.74
N SER A 139 16.24 -18.24 17.83
CA SER A 139 15.91 -19.10 16.70
C SER A 139 15.27 -18.29 15.57
N HIS A 140 15.24 -18.88 14.37
CA HIS A 140 14.32 -18.40 13.35
C HIS A 140 12.87 -18.46 13.88
N CYS A 141 12.05 -17.53 13.41
CA CYS A 141 10.64 -17.48 13.78
C CYS A 141 9.91 -18.73 13.28
N SER A 142 9.05 -19.32 14.11
CA SER A 142 8.30 -20.53 13.76
C SER A 142 7.34 -20.36 12.59
N LYS A 143 6.96 -19.11 12.27
CA LYS A 143 6.13 -18.74 11.12
C LYS A 143 6.76 -17.56 10.39
N THR A 144 6.58 -17.46 9.08
CA THR A 144 7.07 -16.33 8.27
C THR A 144 6.11 -15.13 8.28
N CYS A 145 4.84 -15.34 8.63
CA CYS A 145 3.78 -14.35 8.81
C CYS A 145 2.73 -14.90 9.80
N ASP A 146 1.81 -14.04 10.26
CA ASP A 146 0.96 -14.24 11.45
C ASP A 146 1.76 -14.47 12.75
N GLU A 147 1.08 -14.56 13.89
CA GLU A 147 1.72 -14.73 15.20
C GLU A 147 2.51 -16.05 15.27
N GLY A 148 3.83 -15.94 15.11
CA GLY A 148 4.83 -16.98 15.30
C GLY A 148 5.59 -16.79 16.61
N VAL A 149 6.38 -17.78 16.99
CA VAL A 149 7.18 -17.77 18.22
C VAL A 149 8.62 -18.08 17.86
N MET A 150 9.56 -17.31 18.43
CA MET A 150 10.98 -17.63 18.44
C MET A 150 11.42 -17.92 19.86
N TYR A 151 12.44 -18.75 20.02
CA TYR A 151 12.98 -19.09 21.33
C TYR A 151 14.50 -18.91 21.36
N ARG A 152 15.04 -18.66 22.55
CA ARG A 152 16.46 -18.71 22.84
C ARG A 152 16.69 -19.53 24.11
N SER A 153 17.86 -20.14 24.21
CA SER A 153 18.21 -21.03 25.32
C SER A 153 19.52 -20.59 25.97
N ARG A 154 19.66 -20.88 27.25
CA ARG A 154 20.89 -20.76 28.05
C ARG A 154 21.10 -22.04 28.83
N HIS A 155 22.35 -22.34 29.19
CA HIS A 155 22.68 -23.53 29.98
C HIS A 155 23.30 -23.10 31.32
N CYS A 156 23.11 -23.92 32.34
CA CYS A 156 23.66 -23.64 33.67
C CYS A 156 25.15 -24.00 33.67
N ILE A 157 26.03 -23.07 34.02
CA ILE A 157 27.47 -23.29 34.06
C ILE A 157 27.88 -23.53 35.52
N ARG A 158 28.44 -24.71 35.80
CA ARG A 158 29.12 -25.02 37.06
C ARG A 158 30.63 -24.98 36.81
N GLN A 159 31.37 -24.34 37.71
CA GLN A 159 32.82 -24.27 37.59
C GLN A 159 33.56 -25.55 38.04
N ASP A 160 32.88 -26.56 38.58
CA ASP A 160 33.50 -27.83 39.01
C ASP A 160 32.70 -29.08 38.60
N ASN A 161 33.41 -30.11 38.11
CA ASN A 161 32.93 -31.45 37.71
C ASN A 161 32.39 -32.25 38.92
N GLY A 162 31.15 -31.99 39.34
CA GLY A 162 30.47 -32.75 40.40
C GLY A 162 28.98 -32.96 40.14
N ASP A 163 28.46 -34.05 40.72
CA ASP A 163 27.17 -34.73 40.48
C ASP A 163 25.92 -33.84 40.26
N GLU A 164 25.04 -34.34 39.40
CA GLU A 164 23.83 -33.70 38.88
C GLU A 164 22.75 -33.64 39.96
N THR A 165 22.26 -32.44 40.33
CA THR A 165 20.84 -32.21 40.69
C THR A 165 20.47 -30.81 41.18
N VAL A 166 21.38 -29.86 41.39
CA VAL A 166 21.00 -28.49 41.80
C VAL A 166 21.93 -27.45 41.17
N GLY A 167 21.40 -26.32 40.67
CA GLY A 167 22.32 -25.22 40.36
C GLY A 167 21.81 -23.92 39.74
N CYS A 168 20.67 -23.85 39.06
CA CYS A 168 20.20 -22.57 38.51
C CYS A 168 18.69 -22.40 38.66
N GLU A 169 18.27 -21.35 39.37
CA GLU A 169 16.86 -20.99 39.52
C GLU A 169 16.38 -20.18 38.29
N GLY A 170 15.21 -20.53 37.74
CA GLY A 170 14.62 -19.91 36.56
C GLY A 170 14.60 -20.80 35.30
N ARG A 171 14.00 -20.31 34.21
CA ARG A 171 13.86 -21.07 32.95
C ARG A 171 15.16 -21.03 32.13
N ASN A 172 15.49 -22.17 31.51
CA ASN A 172 16.59 -22.31 30.56
C ASN A 172 16.20 -21.95 29.11
N ARG A 173 14.90 -21.69 28.87
CA ARG A 173 14.34 -21.30 27.58
C ARG A 173 13.44 -20.08 27.74
N ASP A 174 13.66 -19.09 26.89
CA ASP A 174 12.86 -17.86 26.77
C ASP A 174 12.18 -17.84 25.40
N THR A 175 10.94 -17.33 25.35
CA THR A 175 10.08 -17.36 24.15
C THR A 175 9.49 -15.99 23.90
N SER A 176 9.55 -15.51 22.66
CA SER A 176 9.02 -14.20 22.27
C SER A 176 8.20 -14.30 20.98
N PRO A 177 7.09 -13.57 20.85
CA PRO A 177 6.33 -13.51 19.62
C PRO A 177 7.13 -12.84 18.49
N CYS A 178 6.92 -13.31 17.26
CA CYS A 178 7.58 -12.82 16.07
C CYS A 178 6.64 -12.85 14.86
N ASN A 179 6.95 -12.03 13.85
CA ASN A 179 6.22 -11.94 12.57
C ASN A 179 4.71 -11.63 12.68
N ILE A 180 4.32 -10.70 13.56
CA ILE A 180 2.94 -10.25 13.84
C ILE A 180 2.13 -9.68 12.66
N ARG A 181 2.68 -9.66 11.44
CA ARG A 181 1.98 -9.16 10.24
C ARG A 181 1.14 -10.27 9.63
N ASN A 182 -0.11 -9.97 9.29
CA ASN A 182 -1.01 -10.92 8.65
C ASN A 182 -0.42 -11.53 7.37
N CYS A 183 -0.58 -12.83 7.21
CA CYS A 183 -0.19 -13.51 5.98
C CYS A 183 -0.97 -12.99 4.75
N PRO A 184 -0.35 -12.98 3.55
CA PRO A 184 -1.03 -12.61 2.32
C PRO A 184 -2.20 -13.54 2.03
N GLU A 185 -3.42 -13.00 1.96
CA GLU A 185 -4.62 -13.74 1.57
C GLU A 185 -4.87 -13.51 0.07
N ASN A 186 -4.67 -14.57 -0.71
CA ASN A 186 -4.94 -14.53 -2.16
C ASN A 186 -6.44 -14.34 -2.43
N GLY A 187 -6.74 -13.68 -3.55
CA GLY A 187 -8.11 -13.53 -4.03
C GLY A 187 -8.71 -14.90 -4.35
N LYS A 188 -9.99 -15.08 -4.02
CA LYS A 188 -10.74 -16.32 -4.27
C LYS A 188 -11.90 -16.03 -5.20
N TRP A 189 -12.07 -16.85 -6.21
CA TRP A 189 -13.27 -16.82 -7.05
C TRP A 189 -14.48 -17.34 -6.27
N SER A 190 -15.64 -16.71 -6.46
CA SER A 190 -16.92 -17.33 -6.15
C SER A 190 -17.16 -18.54 -7.04
N GLN A 191 -18.18 -19.33 -6.72
CA GLN A 191 -18.76 -20.24 -7.71
C GLN A 191 -19.25 -19.42 -8.91
N TRP A 192 -19.23 -20.05 -10.09
CA TRP A 192 -19.89 -19.49 -11.25
C TRP A 192 -21.39 -19.39 -10.98
N GLY A 193 -21.99 -18.28 -11.41
CA GLY A 193 -23.44 -18.15 -11.48
C GLY A 193 -24.03 -19.10 -12.53
N GLU A 194 -25.35 -19.12 -12.59
CA GLU A 194 -26.08 -19.83 -13.63
C GLU A 194 -25.78 -19.25 -15.02
N TRP A 195 -25.90 -20.11 -16.03
CA TRP A 195 -25.85 -19.65 -17.41
C TRP A 195 -27.08 -18.78 -17.71
N SER A 196 -26.86 -17.72 -18.49
CA SER A 196 -27.94 -16.97 -19.11
C SER A 196 -28.72 -17.85 -20.08
N GLU A 197 -29.93 -17.39 -20.43
CA GLU A 197 -30.58 -17.83 -21.65
C GLU A 197 -29.68 -17.59 -22.88
N CYS A 198 -29.92 -18.35 -23.94
CA CYS A 198 -29.20 -18.18 -25.19
C CYS A 198 -29.53 -16.81 -25.79
N SER A 199 -28.52 -16.14 -26.38
CA SER A 199 -28.72 -14.84 -27.05
C SER A 199 -29.70 -14.90 -28.23
N VAL A 200 -30.04 -16.10 -28.69
CA VAL A 200 -30.99 -16.37 -29.76
C VAL A 200 -32.07 -17.34 -29.28
N THR A 201 -33.26 -17.24 -29.86
CA THR A 201 -34.34 -18.21 -29.64
C THR A 201 -34.22 -19.41 -30.60
N CYS A 202 -33.45 -19.29 -31.68
CA CYS A 202 -33.18 -20.33 -32.66
C CYS A 202 -31.80 -20.14 -33.32
N GLY A 203 -31.20 -21.17 -33.91
CA GLY A 203 -29.90 -21.05 -34.59
C GLY A 203 -28.69 -21.07 -33.65
N ARG A 204 -27.59 -20.43 -34.04
CA ARG A 204 -26.36 -20.30 -33.24
C ARG A 204 -26.41 -18.98 -32.47
N GLY A 205 -26.19 -19.03 -31.16
CA GLY A 205 -25.97 -17.87 -30.32
C GLY A 205 -24.98 -18.20 -29.21
N ASN A 206 -24.91 -17.35 -28.19
CA ASN A 206 -24.04 -17.53 -27.05
C ASN A 206 -24.82 -17.39 -25.74
N ARG A 207 -24.40 -18.12 -24.71
CA ARG A 207 -24.83 -17.93 -23.33
C ARG A 207 -23.62 -17.65 -22.46
N GLN A 208 -23.83 -17.00 -21.33
CA GLN A 208 -22.73 -16.64 -20.43
C GLN A 208 -23.06 -16.90 -18.97
N ARG A 209 -22.02 -17.09 -18.17
CA ARG A 209 -22.09 -17.06 -16.71
C ARG A 209 -20.98 -16.20 -16.14
N SER A 210 -21.18 -15.67 -14.95
CA SER A 210 -20.23 -14.77 -14.29
C SER A 210 -19.85 -15.29 -12.91
N ARG A 211 -18.66 -14.92 -12.44
CA ARG A 211 -18.18 -15.18 -11.08
C ARG A 211 -17.54 -13.93 -10.50
N ILE A 212 -17.53 -13.81 -9.18
CA ILE A 212 -17.01 -12.66 -8.46
C ILE A 212 -15.63 -13.01 -7.91
N CYS A 213 -14.63 -12.15 -8.13
CA CYS A 213 -13.36 -12.24 -7.43
C CYS A 213 -13.49 -11.56 -6.07
N TYR A 214 -13.43 -12.33 -4.99
CA TYR A 214 -13.26 -11.77 -3.65
C TYR A 214 -11.82 -11.24 -3.53
N ARG A 215 -11.70 -9.93 -3.30
CA ARG A 215 -10.42 -9.22 -3.32
C ARG A 215 -9.40 -9.86 -2.36
N ASN A 216 -8.16 -9.91 -2.82
CA ASN A 216 -6.99 -10.25 -2.04
C ASN A 216 -6.77 -9.25 -0.89
N LYS A 217 -6.30 -9.73 0.26
CA LYS A 217 -5.93 -8.91 1.43
C LYS A 217 -4.45 -9.11 1.76
N PHE A 218 -3.89 -8.15 2.50
CA PHE A 218 -2.53 -8.23 3.05
C PHE A 218 -1.42 -8.54 2.02
N GLY A 219 -1.57 -8.06 0.78
CA GLY A 219 -0.58 -8.27 -0.28
C GLY A 219 -0.66 -9.63 -0.99
N GLY A 220 -1.75 -10.39 -0.83
CA GLY A 220 -2.00 -11.63 -1.56
C GLY A 220 -2.10 -11.40 -3.08
N ARG A 221 -2.00 -12.46 -3.87
CA ARG A 221 -2.14 -12.38 -5.33
C ARG A 221 -3.60 -12.15 -5.73
N PRO A 222 -3.90 -11.34 -6.76
CA PRO A 222 -5.25 -11.19 -7.28
C PRO A 222 -5.74 -12.51 -7.90
N CYS A 223 -7.05 -12.64 -8.11
CA CYS A 223 -7.58 -13.79 -8.84
C CYS A 223 -7.02 -13.82 -10.26
N VAL A 224 -6.59 -14.99 -10.73
CA VAL A 224 -6.07 -15.19 -12.09
C VAL A 224 -7.16 -15.84 -12.94
N GLY A 225 -7.35 -15.35 -14.17
CA GLY A 225 -8.38 -15.76 -15.13
C GLY A 225 -9.55 -14.77 -15.23
N ASP A 226 -10.45 -15.01 -16.18
CA ASP A 226 -11.59 -14.11 -16.44
C ASP A 226 -12.73 -14.32 -15.44
N ASN A 227 -13.52 -13.27 -15.21
CA ASN A 227 -14.70 -13.28 -14.36
C ASN A 227 -15.99 -13.62 -15.13
N ILE A 228 -15.89 -13.85 -16.43
CA ILE A 228 -16.99 -14.17 -17.35
C ILE A 228 -16.55 -15.34 -18.22
N GLU A 229 -17.45 -16.28 -18.44
CA GLU A 229 -17.27 -17.42 -19.33
C GLU A 229 -18.41 -17.40 -20.35
N ILE A 230 -18.04 -17.55 -21.63
CA ILE A 230 -18.97 -17.52 -22.77
C ILE A 230 -18.92 -18.89 -23.44
N GLU A 231 -20.10 -19.43 -23.73
CA GLU A 231 -20.27 -20.70 -24.42
C GLU A 231 -21.23 -20.53 -25.60
N GLU A 232 -20.89 -21.10 -26.75
CA GLU A 232 -21.81 -21.19 -27.88
C GLU A 232 -23.03 -22.04 -27.50
N CYS A 233 -24.22 -21.49 -27.64
CA CYS A 233 -25.47 -22.23 -27.56
C CYS A 233 -26.03 -22.47 -28.97
N LYS A 234 -26.40 -23.73 -29.22
CA LYS A 234 -27.07 -24.15 -30.45
C LYS A 234 -28.52 -24.43 -30.11
N MET A 235 -29.38 -23.50 -30.46
CA MET A 235 -30.83 -23.69 -30.39
C MET A 235 -31.29 -24.57 -31.55
N TYR A 236 -32.57 -24.95 -31.55
CA TYR A 236 -33.15 -25.59 -32.72
C TYR A 236 -32.87 -24.74 -33.95
N ALA A 237 -32.61 -25.38 -35.09
CA ALA A 237 -32.42 -24.66 -36.34
C ALA A 237 -33.58 -23.66 -36.48
N CYS A 238 -33.26 -22.36 -36.58
CA CYS A 238 -34.25 -21.37 -36.99
C CYS A 238 -34.95 -21.99 -38.16
N HIS A 239 -36.29 -22.12 -38.06
CA HIS A 239 -37.05 -22.82 -39.06
C HIS A 239 -36.51 -22.35 -40.41
N LYS A 240 -35.83 -23.26 -41.13
CA LYS A 240 -35.68 -23.15 -42.56
C LYS A 240 -37.09 -23.35 -43.11
N ARG A 241 -38.01 -22.42 -42.80
CA ARG A 241 -38.97 -21.99 -43.79
C ARG A 241 -38.11 -21.73 -45.00
N SER A 242 -38.45 -22.34 -46.11
CA SER A 242 -37.85 -22.04 -47.40
C SER A 242 -37.94 -20.53 -47.60
N ILE A 243 -36.96 -19.78 -47.09
CA ILE A 243 -36.90 -18.33 -47.24
C ILE A 243 -36.78 -18.17 -48.75
N PRO A 244 -37.81 -17.63 -49.43
CA PRO A 244 -37.77 -17.52 -50.86
C PRO A 244 -36.49 -16.78 -51.23
N LYS A 245 -35.76 -17.32 -52.22
CA LYS A 245 -34.52 -16.68 -52.65
C LYS A 245 -34.86 -15.28 -53.11
N LEU A 246 -34.15 -14.29 -52.58
CA LEU A 246 -34.23 -12.93 -53.06
C LEU A 246 -33.75 -12.90 -54.53
N LYS A 247 -34.64 -12.51 -55.44
CA LYS A 247 -34.39 -12.49 -56.90
C LYS A 247 -34.35 -11.08 -57.46
N SER A 248 -35.14 -10.17 -56.89
CA SER A 248 -35.22 -8.79 -57.34
C SER A 248 -35.74 -7.90 -56.21
N ALA A 249 -35.74 -6.59 -56.43
CA ALA A 249 -36.34 -5.59 -55.55
C ALA A 249 -37.21 -4.61 -56.35
N ALA A 250 -38.36 -4.24 -55.78
CA ALA A 250 -39.17 -3.10 -56.17
C ALA A 250 -38.90 -1.95 -55.19
N LEU A 251 -38.47 -0.82 -55.73
CA LEU A 251 -38.19 0.40 -54.98
C LEU A 251 -39.23 1.45 -55.34
N ARG A 252 -39.89 2.03 -54.33
CA ARG A 252 -40.86 3.11 -54.53
C ARG A 252 -40.34 4.37 -53.84
N LEU A 253 -40.00 5.39 -54.62
CA LEU A 253 -39.38 6.63 -54.15
C LEU A 253 -40.38 7.77 -54.08
N LYS A 254 -40.36 8.47 -52.95
CA LYS A 254 -41.08 9.72 -52.70
C LYS A 254 -40.17 10.72 -51.96
N GLY A 255 -40.53 12.00 -51.95
CA GLY A 255 -39.90 12.99 -51.09
C GLY A 255 -39.52 14.27 -51.81
N ASN A 256 -38.48 14.95 -51.33
CA ASN A 256 -37.98 16.20 -51.92
C ASN A 256 -36.46 16.12 -52.11
N LEU A 257 -36.01 16.28 -53.35
CA LEU A 257 -34.59 16.28 -53.71
C LEU A 257 -34.26 17.52 -54.52
N ASN A 258 -33.27 18.29 -54.06
CA ASN A 258 -32.86 19.56 -54.68
C ASN A 258 -34.01 20.58 -54.85
N GLY A 259 -35.05 20.51 -54.02
CA GLY A 259 -36.23 21.37 -54.11
C GLY A 259 -37.36 20.80 -54.96
N GLU A 260 -37.11 19.73 -55.72
CA GLU A 260 -38.09 19.05 -56.56
C GLU A 260 -38.86 17.99 -55.78
N VAL A 261 -40.18 17.98 -55.91
CA VAL A 261 -41.06 17.00 -55.25
C VAL A 261 -41.14 15.75 -56.11
N LEU A 262 -40.74 14.62 -55.54
CA LEU A 262 -40.77 13.30 -56.17
C LEU A 262 -42.01 12.56 -55.67
N GLN A 263 -42.94 12.23 -56.59
CA GLN A 263 -44.15 11.47 -56.26
C GLN A 263 -44.15 10.14 -57.01
N ASP A 264 -44.10 9.06 -56.24
CA ASP A 264 -44.33 7.68 -56.70
C ASP A 264 -43.46 7.22 -57.87
N MET A 265 -42.17 7.52 -57.82
CA MET A 265 -41.24 6.95 -58.78
C MET A 265 -40.97 5.48 -58.44
N GLN A 266 -41.00 4.61 -59.44
CA GLN A 266 -40.79 3.18 -59.25
C GLN A 266 -39.53 2.72 -59.98
N PHE A 267 -38.70 1.95 -59.29
CA PHE A 267 -37.50 1.35 -59.85
C PHE A 267 -37.47 -0.14 -59.55
N SER A 268 -36.81 -0.90 -60.41
CA SER A 268 -36.54 -2.31 -60.19
C SER A 268 -35.04 -2.56 -60.15
N ALA A 269 -34.64 -3.43 -59.24
CA ALA A 269 -33.29 -3.99 -59.20
C ALA A 269 -33.37 -5.50 -59.34
N ASP A 270 -32.61 -6.06 -60.26
CA ASP A 270 -32.46 -7.49 -60.45
C ASP A 270 -31.23 -7.99 -59.69
N ILE A 271 -31.36 -9.17 -59.11
CA ILE A 271 -30.30 -9.78 -58.30
C ILE A 271 -29.87 -11.07 -58.99
N SER A 272 -28.62 -11.07 -59.47
CA SER A 272 -28.03 -12.20 -60.18
C SER A 272 -26.80 -12.72 -59.44
N ASN A 273 -26.32 -13.89 -59.89
CA ASN A 273 -25.10 -14.50 -59.38
C ASN A 273 -23.97 -14.26 -60.38
N ASP A 274 -22.80 -13.88 -59.86
CA ASP A 274 -21.53 -13.86 -60.59
C ASP A 274 -20.51 -14.69 -59.81
N GLY A 275 -20.46 -15.99 -60.11
CA GLY A 275 -19.68 -16.97 -59.34
C GLY A 275 -20.14 -17.05 -57.87
N PRO A 276 -19.24 -16.86 -56.88
CA PRO A 276 -19.62 -16.83 -55.46
C PRO A 276 -20.27 -15.50 -55.02
N LYS A 277 -20.37 -14.53 -55.93
CA LYS A 277 -20.81 -13.16 -55.60
C LYS A 277 -22.22 -12.90 -56.08
N ARG A 278 -22.83 -11.88 -55.46
CA ARG A 278 -24.15 -11.38 -55.81
C ARG A 278 -24.01 -10.01 -56.46
N VAL A 279 -24.67 -9.86 -57.61
CA VAL A 279 -24.69 -8.63 -58.38
C VAL A 279 -26.09 -8.06 -58.35
N VAL A 280 -26.20 -6.81 -57.91
CA VAL A 280 -27.44 -6.03 -57.95
C VAL A 280 -27.35 -5.12 -59.16
N THR A 281 -28.27 -5.29 -60.10
CA THR A 281 -28.39 -4.45 -61.29
C THR A 281 -29.70 -3.69 -61.23
N ALA A 282 -29.65 -2.37 -61.10
CA ALA A 282 -30.84 -1.52 -61.14
C ALA A 282 -30.90 -0.78 -62.48
N THR A 283 -32.10 -0.73 -63.07
CA THR A 283 -32.36 -0.02 -64.32
C THR A 283 -33.44 1.02 -64.07
N VAL A 284 -33.15 2.26 -64.44
CA VAL A 284 -34.09 3.38 -64.37
C VAL A 284 -34.37 3.85 -65.79
N GLN A 285 -35.64 3.88 -66.18
CA GLN A 285 -36.10 4.30 -67.51
C GLN A 285 -36.83 5.65 -67.41
N ASP A 286 -37.14 6.24 -68.57
CA ASP A 286 -37.91 7.49 -68.71
C ASP A 286 -37.31 8.70 -67.99
N ILE A 287 -35.97 8.79 -67.94
CA ILE A 287 -35.27 9.90 -67.28
C ILE A 287 -35.34 11.15 -68.16
N LEU A 288 -36.11 12.16 -67.73
CA LEU A 288 -36.17 13.44 -68.41
C LEU A 288 -34.77 14.09 -68.46
N LYS A 289 -34.40 14.65 -69.61
CA LYS A 289 -33.09 15.29 -69.84
C LYS A 289 -32.75 16.42 -68.85
N GLN A 290 -33.76 17.10 -68.31
CA GLN A 290 -33.59 18.14 -67.28
C GLN A 290 -33.31 17.57 -65.88
N GLN A 291 -33.76 16.34 -65.61
CA GLN A 291 -33.57 15.65 -64.34
C GLN A 291 -32.31 14.76 -64.34
N ALA A 292 -31.81 14.39 -65.53
CA ALA A 292 -30.59 13.59 -65.71
C ALA A 292 -29.35 14.10 -64.95
N GLY A 293 -29.27 15.39 -64.61
CA GLY A 293 -28.14 15.98 -63.87
C GLY A 293 -28.00 15.53 -62.41
N TRP A 294 -29.06 14.97 -61.80
CA TRP A 294 -28.98 14.41 -60.44
C TRP A 294 -29.44 12.95 -60.32
N PHE A 295 -30.01 12.36 -61.36
CA PHE A 295 -30.37 10.93 -61.39
C PHE A 295 -29.21 9.96 -61.10
N PRO A 296 -27.94 10.24 -61.44
CA PRO A 296 -26.82 9.38 -61.02
C PRO A 296 -26.66 9.25 -59.49
N TYR A 297 -27.19 10.19 -58.71
CA TYR A 297 -27.22 10.11 -57.25
C TYR A 297 -28.30 9.14 -56.72
N LEU A 298 -29.19 8.63 -57.57
CA LEU A 298 -30.10 7.52 -57.21
C LEU A 298 -29.33 6.23 -56.89
N ALA A 299 -28.04 6.13 -57.26
CA ALA A 299 -27.16 5.05 -56.79
C ALA A 299 -27.14 4.94 -55.26
N PHE A 300 -27.30 6.05 -54.53
CA PHE A 300 -27.37 6.06 -53.06
C PHE A 300 -28.65 5.44 -52.49
N LEU A 301 -29.62 5.09 -53.33
CA LEU A 301 -30.85 4.43 -52.93
C LEU A 301 -30.74 2.90 -52.94
N LEU A 302 -29.69 2.37 -53.57
CA LEU A 302 -29.43 0.93 -53.71
C LEU A 302 -28.67 0.26 -52.55
N PRO A 303 -27.95 0.94 -51.62
CA PRO A 303 -27.22 0.29 -50.55
C PRO A 303 -28.03 -0.73 -49.73
N PRO A 304 -29.32 -0.52 -49.38
CA PRO A 304 -30.09 -1.53 -48.67
C PRO A 304 -30.36 -2.76 -49.51
N VAL A 305 -30.54 -2.61 -50.83
CA VAL A 305 -30.68 -3.75 -51.75
C VAL A 305 -29.36 -4.51 -51.82
N SER A 306 -28.23 -3.81 -51.92
CA SER A 306 -26.90 -4.42 -51.87
C SER A 306 -26.66 -5.17 -50.57
N TRP A 307 -27.01 -4.58 -49.42
CA TRP A 307 -26.88 -5.23 -48.12
C TRP A 307 -27.77 -6.47 -47.97
N ASN A 308 -29.02 -6.41 -48.43
CA ASN A 308 -29.93 -7.57 -48.41
C ASN A 308 -29.54 -8.66 -49.42
N ALA A 309 -28.86 -8.29 -50.50
CA ALA A 309 -28.43 -9.22 -51.54
C ALA A 309 -26.98 -9.70 -51.36
N ALA A 310 -26.22 -9.16 -50.40
CA ALA A 310 -24.79 -9.40 -50.28
C ALA A 310 -24.47 -10.90 -50.19
N ALA A 311 -23.38 -11.31 -50.85
CA ALA A 311 -22.89 -12.67 -50.73
C ALA A 311 -22.34 -12.92 -49.32
N GLU A 312 -22.96 -13.84 -48.59
CA GLU A 312 -22.55 -14.23 -47.24
C GLU A 312 -21.24 -15.02 -47.27
N GLN A 313 -20.25 -14.57 -46.50
CA GLN A 313 -18.96 -15.21 -46.31
C GLN A 313 -18.73 -15.47 -44.82
N GLU A 314 -17.96 -16.52 -44.49
CA GLU A 314 -17.48 -16.76 -43.12
C GLU A 314 -18.60 -16.80 -42.05
N ASP A 315 -19.76 -17.39 -42.38
CA ASP A 315 -20.95 -17.44 -41.51
C ASP A 315 -21.60 -16.08 -41.17
N ALA A 316 -21.22 -14.98 -41.84
CA ALA A 316 -21.88 -13.68 -41.68
C ALA A 316 -23.27 -13.65 -42.32
N ASN A 317 -24.20 -12.87 -41.75
CA ASN A 317 -25.57 -12.79 -42.24
C ASN A 317 -25.80 -11.49 -43.03
N ASN A 318 -26.22 -11.59 -44.28
CA ASN A 318 -26.65 -10.41 -45.03
C ASN A 318 -27.96 -9.84 -44.46
N GLY A 319 -28.37 -8.66 -44.94
CA GLY A 319 -29.55 -8.00 -44.42
C GLY A 319 -30.84 -8.80 -44.57
N TYR A 320 -30.95 -9.61 -45.61
CA TYR A 320 -32.15 -10.40 -45.85
C TYR A 320 -32.23 -11.60 -44.91
N THR A 321 -31.11 -12.31 -44.72
CA THR A 321 -31.02 -13.41 -43.76
C THR A 321 -31.26 -12.93 -42.33
N LEU A 322 -30.80 -11.73 -41.99
CA LEU A 322 -31.03 -11.13 -40.67
C LEU A 322 -32.49 -10.67 -40.48
N THR A 323 -33.09 -10.03 -41.48
CA THR A 323 -34.34 -9.27 -41.28
C THR A 323 -35.56 -9.84 -42.01
N ASN A 324 -35.40 -10.90 -42.79
CA ASN A 324 -36.39 -11.36 -43.77
C ASN A 324 -36.87 -10.25 -44.73
N GLY A 325 -36.03 -9.23 -44.95
CA GLY A 325 -36.36 -8.05 -45.76
C GLY A 325 -37.30 -7.06 -45.08
N THR A 326 -37.57 -7.22 -43.78
CA THR A 326 -38.38 -6.30 -42.98
C THR A 326 -37.49 -5.49 -42.05
N PHE A 327 -37.22 -4.24 -42.42
CA PHE A 327 -36.29 -3.37 -41.71
C PHE A 327 -36.63 -1.90 -41.97
N THR A 328 -36.14 -1.02 -41.10
CA THR A 328 -36.10 0.43 -41.34
C THR A 328 -34.66 0.90 -41.27
N GLU A 329 -34.17 1.47 -42.37
CA GLU A 329 -32.84 2.06 -42.47
C GLU A 329 -32.97 3.58 -42.63
N GLU A 330 -32.25 4.33 -41.80
CA GLU A 330 -32.15 5.79 -41.88
C GLU A 330 -30.71 6.16 -42.17
N SER A 331 -30.47 6.87 -43.26
CA SER A 331 -29.14 7.27 -43.73
C SER A 331 -29.03 8.78 -43.86
N LYS A 332 -27.93 9.37 -43.38
CA LYS A 332 -27.58 10.77 -43.62
C LYS A 332 -26.27 10.87 -44.36
N PHE A 333 -26.31 11.38 -45.58
CA PHE A 333 -25.15 11.65 -46.44
C PHE A 333 -24.75 13.12 -46.33
N GLN A 334 -23.45 13.37 -46.28
CA GLN A 334 -22.83 14.70 -46.22
C GLN A 334 -21.77 14.81 -47.30
N PHE A 335 -21.93 15.77 -48.21
CA PHE A 335 -21.01 16.01 -49.31
C PHE A 335 -19.99 17.10 -48.93
N ALA A 336 -18.75 16.97 -49.41
CA ALA A 336 -17.71 17.99 -49.18
C ALA A 336 -18.08 19.38 -49.75
N THR A 337 -19.03 19.43 -50.68
CA THR A 337 -19.60 20.65 -51.26
C THR A 337 -20.65 21.32 -50.37
N GLY A 338 -21.02 20.73 -49.23
CA GLY A 338 -21.88 21.31 -48.19
C GLY A 338 -23.34 20.86 -48.21
N GLN A 339 -23.77 20.10 -49.22
CA GLN A 339 -25.12 19.53 -49.26
C GLN A 339 -25.26 18.35 -48.27
N GLU A 340 -26.47 18.16 -47.77
CA GLU A 340 -26.87 17.01 -46.97
C GLU A 340 -28.08 16.32 -47.59
N LEU A 341 -28.08 14.99 -47.60
CA LEU A 341 -29.19 14.17 -48.07
C LEU A 341 -29.57 13.17 -46.98
N PHE A 342 -30.85 13.16 -46.62
CA PHE A 342 -31.45 12.18 -45.72
C PHE A 342 -32.24 11.20 -46.56
N VAL A 343 -32.06 9.91 -46.29
CA VAL A 343 -32.76 8.82 -46.98
C VAL A 343 -33.28 7.85 -45.94
N THR A 344 -34.57 7.53 -46.00
CA THR A 344 -35.19 6.48 -45.20
C THR A 344 -35.64 5.37 -46.12
N HIS A 345 -35.27 4.13 -45.82
CA HIS A 345 -35.71 2.92 -46.50
C HIS A 345 -36.52 2.06 -45.56
N ASP A 346 -37.72 1.68 -45.98
CA ASP A 346 -38.62 0.82 -45.22
C ASP A 346 -38.89 -0.45 -46.02
N GLY A 347 -38.25 -1.55 -45.61
CA GLY A 347 -38.39 -2.88 -46.18
C GLY A 347 -39.68 -3.54 -45.69
N LYS A 348 -40.54 -3.97 -46.62
CA LYS A 348 -41.83 -4.62 -46.34
C LYS A 348 -41.77 -6.15 -46.50
N GLY A 349 -40.57 -6.72 -46.43
CA GLY A 349 -40.31 -8.11 -46.76
C GLY A 349 -40.39 -8.39 -48.26
N ILE A 350 -40.47 -9.68 -48.58
CA ILE A 350 -40.53 -10.16 -49.96
C ILE A 350 -41.90 -10.70 -50.32
N ASP A 351 -42.24 -10.68 -51.61
CA ASP A 351 -43.41 -11.37 -52.14
C ASP A 351 -43.14 -12.84 -52.51
N LYS A 352 -44.19 -13.52 -52.96
CA LYS A 352 -44.17 -14.92 -53.42
C LYS A 352 -43.16 -15.20 -54.54
N ASP A 353 -42.79 -14.18 -55.32
CA ASP A 353 -41.90 -14.32 -56.47
C ASP A 353 -40.42 -14.09 -56.07
N GLY A 354 -40.18 -13.71 -54.81
CA GLY A 354 -38.87 -13.38 -54.27
C GLY A 354 -38.45 -11.93 -54.51
N LYS A 355 -39.43 -11.03 -54.70
CA LYS A 355 -39.19 -9.59 -54.90
C LYS A 355 -39.29 -8.84 -53.58
N LEU A 356 -38.18 -8.24 -53.15
CA LEU A 356 -38.14 -7.34 -51.98
C LEU A 356 -38.88 -6.05 -52.27
N LYS A 357 -39.74 -5.60 -51.36
CA LYS A 357 -40.45 -4.33 -51.48
C LYS A 357 -39.83 -3.31 -50.54
N VAL A 358 -39.39 -2.17 -51.07
CA VAL A 358 -38.79 -1.10 -50.29
C VAL A 358 -39.46 0.23 -50.63
N GLU A 359 -39.98 0.90 -49.61
CA GLU A 359 -40.40 2.29 -49.72
C GLU A 359 -39.24 3.21 -49.35
N ILE A 360 -39.00 4.23 -50.15
CA ILE A 360 -37.87 5.13 -50.02
C ILE A 360 -38.39 6.56 -49.90
N GLU A 361 -37.98 7.24 -48.84
CA GLU A 361 -38.23 8.66 -48.64
C GLU A 361 -36.92 9.43 -48.65
N VAL A 362 -36.83 10.45 -49.51
CA VAL A 362 -35.64 11.32 -49.60
C VAL A 362 -35.96 12.74 -49.20
N LYS A 363 -35.01 13.38 -48.51
CA LYS A 363 -35.09 14.79 -48.15
C LYS A 363 -33.71 15.42 -48.19
N GLY A 364 -33.54 16.48 -48.97
CA GLY A 364 -32.35 17.31 -48.91
C GLY A 364 -31.81 17.64 -50.30
N SER A 365 -30.50 17.71 -50.42
CA SER A 365 -29.85 18.13 -51.65
C SER A 365 -28.60 17.32 -51.95
N VAL A 366 -28.26 17.24 -53.23
CA VAL A 366 -27.04 16.63 -53.77
C VAL A 366 -26.34 17.64 -54.67
N PRO A 367 -25.03 17.50 -54.91
CA PRO A 367 -24.34 18.34 -55.88
C PRO A 367 -24.99 18.17 -57.26
N ILE A 368 -25.11 19.23 -58.04
CA ILE A 368 -25.70 19.13 -59.40
C ILE A 368 -24.56 18.82 -60.38
N VAL A 369 -24.76 17.82 -61.24
CA VAL A 369 -23.81 17.44 -62.30
C VAL A 369 -24.41 17.74 -63.66
N GLU A 370 -23.55 18.01 -64.64
CA GLU A 370 -24.01 18.18 -66.01
C GLU A 370 -24.65 16.88 -66.53
N PRO A 371 -25.79 16.94 -67.26
CA PRO A 371 -26.52 15.77 -67.76
C PRO A 371 -25.75 14.78 -68.65
N ARG A 372 -24.49 15.09 -68.99
CA ARG A 372 -23.59 14.28 -69.82
C ARG A 372 -22.42 13.68 -69.05
N GLY A 373 -22.27 14.00 -67.76
CA GLY A 373 -21.16 13.50 -66.95
C GLY A 373 -21.39 12.08 -66.45
N SER A 374 -20.34 11.27 -66.44
CA SER A 374 -20.33 10.00 -65.71
C SER A 374 -20.02 10.27 -64.24
N ILE A 375 -20.73 9.59 -63.32
CA ILE A 375 -20.47 9.68 -61.87
C ILE A 375 -20.04 8.32 -61.36
N ILE A 376 -18.76 8.10 -61.10
CA ILE A 376 -18.33 6.82 -60.54
C ILE A 376 -18.33 6.93 -59.02
N VAL A 377 -19.12 6.09 -58.34
CA VAL A 377 -19.00 5.93 -56.89
C VAL A 377 -17.82 5.01 -56.63
N ASN A 378 -16.78 5.54 -55.99
CA ASN A 378 -15.61 4.74 -55.67
C ASN A 378 -15.97 3.60 -54.68
N PRO A 379 -15.31 2.44 -54.80
CA PRO A 379 -15.53 1.31 -53.90
C PRO A 379 -15.46 1.75 -52.44
N TYR A 380 -16.36 1.22 -51.64
CA TYR A 380 -16.37 1.45 -50.20
C TYR A 380 -16.56 0.15 -49.44
N SER A 381 -16.01 0.13 -48.23
CA SER A 381 -16.31 -0.88 -47.23
C SER A 381 -17.08 -0.22 -46.10
N GLU A 382 -18.04 -0.93 -45.56
CA GLU A 382 -18.93 -0.43 -44.53
C GLU A 382 -19.02 -1.43 -43.38
N ASP A 383 -18.76 -0.96 -42.16
CA ASP A 383 -18.77 -1.79 -40.95
C ASP A 383 -20.11 -1.60 -40.24
N TYR A 384 -20.95 -2.63 -40.26
CA TYR A 384 -22.18 -2.70 -39.49
C TYR A 384 -21.87 -3.16 -38.08
N VAL A 385 -22.14 -2.30 -37.12
CA VAL A 385 -21.94 -2.54 -35.69
C VAL A 385 -23.28 -2.89 -35.07
N GLN A 386 -23.39 -4.06 -34.41
CA GLN A 386 -24.57 -4.41 -33.63
C GLN A 386 -24.63 -3.50 -32.40
N THR A 387 -25.61 -2.60 -32.30
CA THR A 387 -25.71 -1.60 -31.21
C THR A 387 -26.83 -1.87 -30.20
N GLY A 388 -27.63 -2.90 -30.43
CA GLY A 388 -28.72 -3.34 -29.58
C GLY A 388 -29.22 -4.71 -30.03
N PRO A 389 -30.28 -5.28 -29.46
CA PRO A 389 -30.83 -6.58 -29.90
C PRO A 389 -31.46 -6.52 -31.30
N ASN A 390 -31.85 -5.34 -31.76
CA ASN A 390 -32.57 -5.14 -33.01
C ASN A 390 -32.13 -3.88 -33.77
N SER A 391 -30.92 -3.40 -33.47
CA SER A 391 -30.37 -2.16 -34.02
C SER A 391 -28.93 -2.32 -34.49
N LEU A 392 -28.65 -1.78 -35.67
CA LEU A 392 -27.30 -1.67 -36.24
C LEU A 392 -26.95 -0.20 -36.45
N TYR A 393 -25.67 0.11 -36.36
CA TYR A 393 -25.13 1.39 -36.76
C TYR A 393 -23.95 1.22 -37.70
N SER A 394 -23.82 2.12 -38.65
CA SER A 394 -22.63 2.23 -39.48
C SER A 394 -22.28 3.70 -39.74
N ASN A 395 -20.98 3.96 -39.90
CA ASN A 395 -20.44 5.22 -40.38
C ASN A 395 -19.34 4.92 -41.39
N SER A 396 -19.40 5.54 -42.56
CA SER A 396 -18.45 5.31 -43.64
C SER A 396 -18.25 6.54 -44.53
N ARG A 397 -17.22 6.48 -45.36
CA ARG A 397 -16.85 7.55 -46.29
C ARG A 397 -16.40 6.99 -47.62
N SER A 398 -16.68 7.71 -48.68
CA SER A 398 -16.19 7.41 -50.01
C SER A 398 -16.03 8.71 -50.80
N SER A 399 -15.88 8.58 -52.11
CA SER A 399 -15.78 9.70 -53.02
C SER A 399 -16.49 9.41 -54.33
N LEU A 400 -16.98 10.47 -54.95
CA LEU A 400 -17.55 10.47 -56.28
C LEU A 400 -16.49 10.96 -57.25
N ASP A 401 -16.27 10.25 -58.34
CA ASP A 401 -15.56 10.78 -59.49
C ASP A 401 -16.58 11.37 -60.46
N ILE A 402 -16.55 12.70 -60.61
CA ILE A 402 -17.41 13.45 -61.51
C ILE A 402 -16.50 14.07 -62.58
N ASN A 403 -16.48 13.48 -63.78
CA ASN A 403 -15.65 13.94 -64.90
C ASN A 403 -14.16 14.13 -64.55
N GLY A 404 -13.58 13.22 -63.75
CA GLY A 404 -12.18 13.27 -63.29
C GLY A 404 -11.96 14.10 -62.02
N LYS A 405 -13.02 14.71 -61.46
CA LYS A 405 -12.96 15.46 -60.21
C LYS A 405 -13.52 14.62 -59.06
N ASN A 406 -12.67 14.36 -58.07
CA ASN A 406 -13.04 13.63 -56.87
C ASN A 406 -13.81 14.54 -55.87
N VAL A 407 -15.03 14.16 -55.52
CA VAL A 407 -15.88 14.82 -54.52
C VAL A 407 -16.09 13.85 -53.34
N PRO A 408 -15.43 14.07 -52.19
CA PRO A 408 -15.61 13.25 -51.01
C PRO A 408 -17.01 13.39 -50.42
N PHE A 409 -17.52 12.30 -49.85
CA PHE A 409 -18.73 12.29 -49.04
C PHE A 409 -18.62 11.27 -47.90
N SER A 410 -19.39 11.49 -46.85
CA SER A 410 -19.53 10.58 -45.71
C SER A 410 -20.98 10.32 -45.42
N TRP A 411 -21.28 9.17 -44.83
CA TRP A 411 -22.61 8.87 -44.36
C TRP A 411 -22.56 8.12 -43.04
N ASN A 412 -23.61 8.34 -42.25
CA ASN A 412 -23.94 7.47 -41.14
C ASN A 412 -25.33 6.89 -41.35
N LYS A 413 -25.56 5.72 -40.77
CA LYS A 413 -26.83 5.05 -40.88
C LYS A 413 -27.18 4.22 -39.66
N THR A 414 -28.46 4.12 -39.41
CA THR A 414 -29.06 3.26 -38.39
C THR A 414 -30.03 2.31 -39.05
N VAL A 415 -29.94 1.02 -38.73
CA VAL A 415 -30.89 0.00 -39.18
C VAL A 415 -31.62 -0.53 -37.96
N SER A 416 -32.93 -0.66 -38.05
CA SER A 416 -33.77 -1.30 -37.03
C SER A 416 -34.63 -2.40 -37.65
N TYR A 417 -34.87 -3.45 -36.89
CA TYR A 417 -35.68 -4.61 -37.30
C TYR A 417 -36.39 -5.23 -36.10
N ASP A 418 -37.08 -6.34 -36.30
CA ASP A 418 -37.78 -7.06 -35.24
C ASP A 418 -36.79 -7.80 -34.31
N SER A 419 -36.88 -7.54 -33.00
CA SER A 419 -36.00 -8.16 -32.00
C SER A 419 -36.11 -9.67 -31.94
N ASP A 420 -37.23 -10.25 -32.36
CA ASP A 420 -37.45 -11.70 -32.34
C ASP A 420 -36.61 -12.44 -33.40
N LEU A 421 -36.05 -11.70 -34.38
CA LEU A 421 -35.19 -12.25 -35.43
C LEU A 421 -33.74 -12.49 -34.97
N GLY A 422 -33.36 -12.01 -33.79
CA GLY A 422 -32.02 -12.15 -33.23
C GLY A 422 -31.01 -11.16 -33.82
N THR A 423 -29.74 -11.29 -33.45
CA THR A 423 -28.66 -10.36 -33.83
C THR A 423 -27.84 -10.87 -35.02
N MET A 424 -26.97 -10.03 -35.56
CA MET A 424 -25.88 -10.50 -36.42
C MET A 424 -25.05 -11.57 -35.68
N PRO A 425 -24.55 -12.61 -36.39
CA PRO A 425 -23.62 -13.60 -35.87
C PRO A 425 -22.37 -13.00 -35.21
N PHE A 426 -21.94 -11.83 -35.70
CA PHE A 426 -20.76 -11.13 -35.22
C PHE A 426 -21.09 -9.71 -34.80
N LEU A 427 -20.40 -9.21 -33.76
CA LEU A 427 -20.59 -7.82 -33.27
C LEU A 427 -20.35 -6.78 -34.36
N VAL A 428 -19.47 -7.09 -35.31
CA VAL A 428 -19.17 -6.24 -36.46
C VAL A 428 -19.07 -7.09 -37.70
N GLU A 429 -19.92 -6.80 -38.67
CA GLU A 429 -19.89 -7.38 -40.01
C GLU A 429 -19.55 -6.31 -41.04
N ARG A 430 -18.68 -6.65 -41.99
CA ARG A 430 -18.20 -5.74 -43.02
C ARG A 430 -18.87 -6.04 -44.34
N LEU A 431 -19.62 -5.08 -44.85
CA LEU A 431 -20.07 -5.03 -46.23
C LEU A 431 -18.94 -4.47 -47.09
N SER A 432 -18.45 -5.25 -48.05
CA SER A 432 -17.44 -4.81 -49.02
C SER A 432 -18.09 -4.67 -50.40
N THR A 433 -17.95 -3.50 -51.01
CA THR A 433 -18.47 -3.23 -52.36
C THR A 433 -17.32 -3.13 -53.37
N ARG A 434 -17.57 -3.63 -54.59
CA ARG A 434 -16.70 -3.37 -55.75
C ARG A 434 -17.17 -2.11 -56.50
N PRO A 435 -16.36 -1.55 -57.43
CA PRO A 435 -16.72 -0.30 -58.10
C PRO A 435 -18.13 -0.38 -58.69
N LEU A 436 -18.96 0.60 -58.35
CA LEU A 436 -20.31 0.71 -58.86
C LEU A 436 -20.21 1.25 -60.28
N ALA A 437 -20.49 0.41 -61.26
CA ALA A 437 -20.59 0.85 -62.64
C ALA A 437 -21.94 1.54 -62.82
N ASN A 438 -21.93 2.82 -63.18
CA ASN A 438 -23.12 3.47 -63.70
C ASN A 438 -22.93 3.88 -65.16
N GLU A 439 -23.96 3.65 -65.96
CA GLU A 439 -23.94 4.00 -67.37
C GLU A 439 -25.27 4.66 -67.71
N TYR A 440 -25.20 5.91 -68.14
CA TYR A 440 -26.35 6.61 -68.69
C TYR A 440 -26.35 6.48 -70.21
N ASN A 441 -27.36 5.81 -70.74
CA ASN A 441 -27.60 5.71 -72.17
C ASN A 441 -28.55 6.84 -72.60
N VAL A 442 -27.98 7.88 -73.23
CA VAL A 442 -28.71 9.05 -73.71
C VAL A 442 -29.79 8.70 -74.75
N ASN A 443 -29.56 7.66 -75.57
CA ASN A 443 -30.49 7.27 -76.63
C ASN A 443 -31.71 6.56 -76.04
N ASN A 444 -31.51 5.76 -75.00
CA ASN A 444 -32.57 5.00 -74.33
C ASN A 444 -33.20 5.75 -73.14
N GLN A 445 -32.67 6.94 -72.79
CA GLN A 445 -33.01 7.66 -71.53
C GLN A 445 -32.94 6.74 -70.30
N GLU A 446 -31.96 5.85 -70.32
CA GLU A 446 -31.85 4.71 -69.40
C GLU A 446 -30.58 4.86 -68.57
N LEU A 447 -30.70 4.73 -67.25
CA LEU A 447 -29.57 4.70 -66.33
C LEU A 447 -29.47 3.31 -65.72
N LYS A 448 -28.30 2.68 -65.88
CA LYS A 448 -28.00 1.37 -65.28
C LYS A 448 -27.02 1.55 -64.15
N PHE A 449 -27.26 0.84 -63.06
CA PHE A 449 -26.36 0.71 -61.93
C PHE A 449 -26.07 -0.77 -61.71
N ALA A 450 -24.81 -1.14 -61.56
CA ALA A 450 -24.41 -2.47 -61.14
C ALA A 450 -23.50 -2.39 -59.91
N SER A 451 -23.84 -3.12 -58.86
CA SER A 451 -23.06 -3.22 -57.65
C SER A 451 -22.86 -4.67 -57.25
N THR A 452 -21.62 -5.05 -56.96
CA THR A 452 -21.29 -6.34 -56.37
C THR A 452 -20.97 -6.13 -54.91
N SER A 453 -21.58 -6.93 -54.04
CA SER A 453 -21.41 -6.82 -52.59
C SER A 453 -21.26 -8.19 -51.93
N GLU A 454 -20.41 -8.23 -50.91
CA GLU A 454 -20.17 -9.37 -50.04
C GLU A 454 -20.17 -8.91 -48.59
N ILE A 455 -20.63 -9.77 -47.68
CA ILE A 455 -20.63 -9.51 -46.24
C ILE A 455 -19.81 -10.59 -45.53
N SER A 456 -18.93 -10.16 -44.64
CA SER A 456 -18.04 -11.05 -43.89
C SER A 456 -17.86 -10.56 -42.46
N ARG A 457 -17.29 -11.42 -41.62
CA ARG A 457 -16.80 -11.03 -40.30
C ARG A 457 -15.72 -9.96 -40.43
N LYS A 458 -15.71 -8.97 -39.52
CA LYS A 458 -14.72 -7.89 -39.54
C LYS A 458 -13.43 -8.20 -38.78
N TYR A 459 -13.55 -8.93 -37.68
CA TYR A 459 -12.48 -9.21 -36.71
C TYR A 459 -12.47 -10.70 -36.37
N ASP A 460 -11.29 -11.29 -36.20
CA ASP A 460 -11.17 -12.72 -35.84
C ASP A 460 -11.78 -13.03 -34.45
N GLU A 461 -11.77 -12.05 -33.56
CA GLU A 461 -12.33 -12.10 -32.20
C GLU A 461 -13.49 -11.12 -32.05
N ASP A 462 -14.46 -11.47 -31.21
CA ASP A 462 -15.61 -10.61 -30.89
C ASP A 462 -15.18 -9.37 -30.12
N LYS A 463 -15.03 -8.26 -30.84
CA LYS A 463 -14.68 -6.96 -30.27
C LYS A 463 -15.48 -5.83 -30.90
N CYS A 464 -15.79 -4.84 -30.07
CA CYS A 464 -16.38 -3.60 -30.52
C CYS A 464 -15.32 -2.68 -31.16
N PRO A 465 -15.71 -1.89 -32.18
CA PRO A 465 -14.81 -0.91 -32.77
C PRO A 465 -14.56 0.26 -31.81
N VAL A 466 -13.56 1.07 -32.12
CA VAL A 466 -13.25 2.29 -31.34
C VAL A 466 -14.48 3.20 -31.28
N GLY A 467 -14.73 3.79 -30.11
CA GLY A 467 -15.94 4.58 -29.83
C GLY A 467 -17.10 3.76 -29.26
N PHE A 468 -16.96 2.43 -29.20
CA PHE A 468 -17.94 1.53 -28.60
C PHE A 468 -17.33 0.68 -27.50
N LYS A 469 -18.16 0.32 -26.53
CA LYS A 469 -17.86 -0.64 -25.47
C LYS A 469 -18.75 -1.87 -25.61
N LEU A 470 -18.19 -3.04 -25.36
CA LEU A 470 -18.96 -4.27 -25.35
C LEU A 470 -19.93 -4.23 -24.16
N ASP A 471 -21.23 -4.23 -24.43
CA ASP A 471 -22.23 -4.53 -23.43
C ASP A 471 -22.21 -6.05 -23.19
N LEU A 472 -21.45 -6.44 -22.17
CA LEU A 472 -21.29 -7.83 -21.77
C LEU A 472 -22.64 -8.49 -21.45
N LYS A 473 -23.66 -7.74 -20.99
CA LYS A 473 -24.96 -8.32 -20.61
C LYS A 473 -25.77 -8.76 -21.84
N HIS A 474 -25.68 -8.02 -22.93
CA HIS A 474 -26.57 -8.18 -24.09
C HIS A 474 -25.83 -8.41 -25.41
N GLN A 475 -24.50 -8.60 -25.37
CA GLN A 475 -23.63 -8.91 -26.51
C GLN A 475 -23.83 -8.01 -27.74
N HIS A 476 -23.87 -6.70 -27.49
CA HIS A 476 -23.82 -5.68 -28.53
C HIS A 476 -22.86 -4.57 -28.13
N CYS A 477 -22.51 -3.72 -29.09
CA CYS A 477 -21.63 -2.59 -28.89
C CYS A 477 -22.44 -1.37 -28.47
N SER A 478 -22.37 -1.06 -27.18
CA SER A 478 -22.91 0.19 -26.63
C SER A 478 -22.01 1.35 -27.01
N ASP A 479 -22.62 2.47 -27.39
CA ASP A 479 -21.92 3.73 -27.64
C ASP A 479 -21.19 4.20 -26.36
N ILE A 480 -19.94 4.66 -26.51
CA ILE A 480 -19.23 5.34 -25.44
C ILE A 480 -19.60 6.81 -25.51
N ASN A 481 -20.27 7.33 -24.48
CA ASN A 481 -20.55 8.76 -24.46
C ASN A 481 -19.31 9.54 -24.00
N GLU A 482 -18.43 9.93 -24.92
CA GLU A 482 -17.16 10.56 -24.55
C GLU A 482 -17.36 11.93 -23.91
N CYS A 483 -18.48 12.61 -24.21
CA CYS A 483 -18.82 13.89 -23.60
C CYS A 483 -19.11 13.77 -22.08
N ILE A 484 -19.58 12.61 -21.62
CA ILE A 484 -19.84 12.33 -20.21
C ILE A 484 -18.65 11.62 -19.56
N GLU A 485 -18.13 10.58 -20.22
CA GLU A 485 -17.10 9.71 -19.68
C GLU A 485 -15.71 10.37 -19.68
N ASN A 486 -15.43 11.28 -20.63
CA ASN A 486 -14.16 11.99 -20.73
C ASN A 486 -14.36 13.52 -20.69
N ARG A 487 -14.20 14.11 -19.49
CA ARG A 487 -14.26 15.57 -19.29
C ARG A 487 -13.23 16.37 -20.09
N ARG A 488 -12.24 15.72 -20.70
CA ARG A 488 -11.22 16.33 -21.56
C ARG A 488 -11.39 15.97 -23.04
N ALA A 489 -12.54 15.38 -23.43
CA ALA A 489 -12.83 15.03 -24.82
C ALA A 489 -12.76 16.28 -25.72
N CYS A 490 -13.37 17.39 -25.29
CA CYS A 490 -13.27 18.69 -25.97
C CYS A 490 -12.51 19.70 -25.13
N HIS A 491 -11.98 20.74 -25.80
CA HIS A 491 -11.41 21.89 -25.10
C HIS A 491 -12.51 22.62 -24.31
N PRO A 492 -12.22 23.21 -23.13
CA PRO A 492 -13.23 23.88 -22.30
C PRO A 492 -14.02 25.02 -22.97
N SER A 493 -13.51 25.58 -24.06
CA SER A 493 -14.20 26.61 -24.84
C SER A 493 -15.10 26.08 -25.98
N GLN A 494 -15.14 24.76 -26.15
CA GLN A 494 -15.96 24.06 -27.14
C GLN A 494 -17.18 23.41 -26.45
N ILE A 495 -18.23 23.19 -27.23
CA ILE A 495 -19.36 22.31 -26.88
C ILE A 495 -19.04 20.91 -27.41
N CYS A 496 -19.22 19.91 -26.54
CA CYS A 496 -19.15 18.50 -26.91
C CYS A 496 -20.54 18.00 -27.27
N GLU A 497 -20.66 17.40 -28.46
CA GLU A 497 -21.86 16.73 -28.94
C GLU A 497 -21.54 15.25 -29.15
N ASN A 498 -22.24 14.37 -28.45
CA ASN A 498 -22.04 12.92 -28.57
C ASN A 498 -22.64 12.40 -29.88
N GLN A 499 -21.95 11.48 -30.55
CA GLN A 499 -22.39 10.84 -31.78
C GLN A 499 -22.18 9.32 -31.66
N PHE A 500 -22.86 8.51 -32.46
CA PHE A 500 -22.62 7.07 -32.41
C PHE A 500 -21.20 6.73 -32.89
N GLY A 501 -20.42 6.10 -32.01
CA GLY A 501 -19.03 5.72 -32.21
C GLY A 501 -18.03 6.89 -32.22
N SER A 502 -18.46 8.11 -31.86
CA SER A 502 -17.59 9.29 -31.87
C SER A 502 -18.20 10.49 -31.14
N TYR A 503 -17.49 11.61 -31.14
CA TYR A 503 -18.00 12.87 -30.61
C TYR A 503 -17.51 14.03 -31.47
N LYS A 504 -18.28 15.12 -31.49
CA LYS A 504 -17.94 16.33 -32.21
C LYS A 504 -17.75 17.49 -31.24
N CYS A 505 -16.61 18.16 -31.36
CA CYS A 505 -16.35 19.41 -30.65
C CYS A 505 -16.59 20.60 -31.58
N HIS A 506 -17.47 21.53 -31.20
CA HIS A 506 -17.74 22.73 -31.99
C HIS A 506 -17.85 23.98 -31.13
N CYS A 507 -17.80 25.16 -31.76
CA CYS A 507 -17.91 26.43 -31.05
C CYS A 507 -19.37 26.86 -30.86
N ARG A 508 -19.61 27.66 -29.81
CA ARG A 508 -20.85 28.43 -29.67
C ARG A 508 -20.97 29.45 -30.80
N VAL A 509 -22.20 29.79 -31.15
CA VAL A 509 -22.50 30.87 -32.11
C VAL A 509 -21.77 32.15 -31.69
N GLY A 510 -21.11 32.82 -32.64
CA GLY A 510 -20.29 34.02 -32.39
C GLY A 510 -18.80 33.76 -32.11
N PHE A 511 -18.40 32.49 -31.96
CA PHE A 511 -17.01 32.09 -31.80
C PHE A 511 -16.58 31.22 -32.97
N ARG A 512 -15.33 31.39 -33.41
CA ARG A 512 -14.72 30.56 -34.47
C ARG A 512 -13.65 29.65 -33.91
N MET A 513 -13.39 28.55 -34.60
CA MET A 513 -12.27 27.68 -34.27
C MET A 513 -10.95 28.42 -34.47
N SER A 514 -10.05 28.31 -33.50
CA SER A 514 -8.66 28.78 -33.59
C SER A 514 -7.94 28.16 -34.79
N THR A 515 -6.91 28.83 -35.31
CA THR A 515 -6.08 28.34 -36.42
C THR A 515 -5.44 26.98 -36.16
N ASN A 516 -5.22 26.63 -34.88
CA ASN A 516 -4.71 25.33 -34.46
C ASN A 516 -5.79 24.27 -34.17
N GLY A 517 -7.08 24.59 -34.37
CA GLY A 517 -8.20 23.66 -34.14
C GLY A 517 -8.52 23.37 -32.67
N LYS A 518 -7.75 23.90 -31.72
CA LYS A 518 -7.79 23.45 -30.30
C LYS A 518 -8.70 24.25 -29.39
N ARG A 519 -9.18 25.43 -29.78
CA ARG A 519 -10.03 26.29 -28.92
C ARG A 519 -10.91 27.20 -29.74
N CYS A 520 -12.05 27.58 -29.18
CA CYS A 520 -12.88 28.65 -29.72
C CYS A 520 -12.32 30.03 -29.37
N VAL A 521 -12.24 30.91 -30.35
CA VAL A 521 -11.82 32.32 -30.22
C VAL A 521 -12.97 33.22 -30.63
N GLY A 522 -13.16 34.32 -29.91
CA GLY A 522 -14.21 35.29 -30.23
C GLY A 522 -13.96 35.90 -31.60
N CYS A 523 -15.03 36.09 -32.38
CA CYS A 523 -14.97 36.93 -33.56
C CYS A 523 -14.92 38.39 -33.10
N PHE A 524 -13.74 39.00 -33.08
CA PHE A 524 -13.65 40.46 -33.00
C PHE A 524 -14.19 41.03 -34.32
N CYS A 525 -15.48 41.36 -34.34
CA CYS A 525 -16.01 42.29 -35.34
C CYS A 525 -15.38 43.65 -35.05
N PHE A 526 -14.29 43.98 -35.74
CA PHE A 526 -13.98 45.38 -35.98
C PHE A 526 -15.11 45.91 -36.87
N ARG A 527 -16.03 46.67 -36.26
CA ARG A 527 -16.81 47.66 -37.01
C ARG A 527 -15.78 48.68 -37.52
N TYR A 528 -15.41 48.57 -38.79
CA TYR A 528 -14.81 49.66 -39.55
C TYR A 528 -15.93 50.41 -40.28
#